data_AF-A0A6G3RU00-F1
#
_entry.id   AF-A0A6G3RU00-F1
#
_cell.length_a   1.000
_cell.length_b   1.000
_cell.length_c   1.000
_cell.angle_alpha   90.00
_cell.angle_beta   90.00
_cell.angle_gamma   90.00
#
_symmetry.space_group_name_H-M   'P 1'
#
loop_
_entity.id
_entity.type
_entity.pdbx_description
1 polymer ?
#
loop_
_entity_poly.entity_id
_entity_poly.type
_entity_poly.pdbx_seq_one_letter_code
_entity_poly.pdbx_strand_id
1 'polypeptide(L)'
;DGGWHRSQDLRPYDSMLSELADPGLAPDLLRLRELIRSWRFYDHVRTDAGAPARAARIGTRTPVLSADGGDLAAALQTILEIGDDAALDEAVTDAFPGSRVRVCDSGGRFEIQLTQRGLKRPLGPAELSDGTLRYLLWTAALLTPRPPELLVLNEPETSLHPELLDPLAHLILAAARTSQVVVVTHARPLAQALERGASRHRTDVNSIELVKESGRTTVAGREGLLDEPLWYWPKR
;
A
#
# COMPACT_ATOMS: atom_id res chain seq x y z
N ASP A 1 24.27 -31.31 -6.38
CA ASP A 1 25.29 -32.02 -5.57
C ASP A 1 25.58 -31.42 -4.20
N GLY A 2 24.65 -30.68 -3.56
CA GLY A 2 24.64 -30.42 -2.09
C GLY A 2 25.92 -29.91 -1.41
N GLY A 3 26.93 -29.51 -2.17
CA GLY A 3 28.25 -29.19 -1.66
C GLY A 3 28.25 -27.86 -0.91
N TRP A 4 29.01 -27.80 0.17
CA TRP A 4 29.28 -26.53 0.84
C TRP A 4 30.18 -25.66 -0.04
N HIS A 5 29.76 -24.42 -0.27
CA HIS A 5 30.53 -23.43 -1.02
C HIS A 5 31.08 -22.41 -0.03
N ARG A 6 32.39 -22.16 -0.09
CA ARG A 6 33.03 -21.15 0.77
C ARG A 6 32.80 -19.78 0.15
N SER A 7 32.07 -18.90 0.85
CA SER A 7 31.96 -17.49 0.45
C SER A 7 33.29 -16.75 0.65
N GLN A 8 33.46 -15.61 -0.02
CA GLN A 8 34.56 -14.70 0.28
C GLN A 8 34.46 -14.20 1.74
N ASP A 9 35.57 -13.68 2.28
CA ASP A 9 35.64 -13.13 3.64
C ASP A 9 34.69 -11.94 3.78
N LEU A 10 33.47 -12.20 4.27
CA LEU A 10 32.52 -11.16 4.66
C LEU A 10 33.00 -10.49 5.92
N ARG A 11 32.95 -9.16 5.94
CA ARG A 11 33.23 -8.41 7.16
C ARG A 11 32.02 -8.53 8.08
N PRO A 12 32.18 -8.40 9.41
CA PRO A 12 31.07 -8.53 10.36
C PRO A 12 29.91 -7.55 10.16
N TYR A 13 30.12 -6.49 9.38
CA TYR A 13 29.15 -5.45 9.07
C TYR A 13 28.59 -5.52 7.65
N ASP A 14 29.01 -6.51 6.85
CA ASP A 14 28.49 -6.71 5.50
C ASP A 14 27.17 -7.50 5.56
N SER A 15 26.21 -7.11 4.75
CA SER A 15 24.93 -7.82 4.63
C SER A 15 25.11 -9.06 3.76
N MET A 16 24.89 -10.25 4.33
CA MET A 16 24.86 -11.50 3.55
C MET A 16 23.88 -11.39 2.38
N LEU A 17 22.71 -10.77 2.58
CA LEU A 17 21.71 -10.59 1.52
C LEU A 17 22.22 -9.72 0.37
N SER A 18 23.11 -8.77 0.63
CA SER A 18 23.70 -7.94 -0.42
C SER A 18 24.81 -8.69 -1.16
N GLU A 19 25.71 -9.32 -0.41
CA GLU A 19 26.97 -9.85 -0.93
C GLU A 19 26.87 -11.25 -1.56
N LEU A 20 25.94 -12.09 -1.08
CA LEU A 20 25.89 -13.51 -1.45
C LEU A 20 24.65 -13.90 -2.26
N ALA A 21 23.85 -12.96 -2.73
CA ALA A 21 22.61 -13.23 -3.46
C ALA A 21 22.88 -13.54 -4.94
N ASP A 22 23.49 -14.70 -5.18
CA ASP A 22 23.81 -15.28 -6.49
C ASP A 22 22.69 -16.25 -6.95
N PRO A 23 22.15 -16.11 -8.17
CA PRO A 23 21.07 -16.97 -8.67
C PRO A 23 21.40 -18.46 -8.79
N GLY A 24 22.66 -18.83 -9.00
CA GLY A 24 23.11 -20.21 -9.16
C GLY A 24 23.58 -20.85 -7.85
N LEU A 25 24.31 -20.08 -7.02
CA LEU A 25 24.94 -20.59 -5.81
C LEU A 25 24.08 -20.43 -4.55
N ALA A 26 23.23 -19.41 -4.51
CA ALA A 26 22.41 -19.10 -3.34
C ALA A 26 20.99 -18.63 -3.72
N PRO A 27 20.21 -19.47 -4.44
CA PRO A 27 18.88 -19.10 -4.92
C PRO A 27 17.91 -18.72 -3.78
N ASP A 28 17.99 -19.38 -2.62
CA ASP A 28 17.14 -19.08 -1.47
C ASP A 28 17.46 -17.71 -0.86
N LEU A 29 18.75 -17.35 -0.81
CA LEU A 29 19.19 -16.04 -0.31
C LEU A 29 18.76 -14.92 -1.26
N LEU A 30 18.89 -15.16 -2.57
CA LEU A 30 18.36 -14.24 -3.59
C LEU A 30 16.85 -14.07 -3.43
N ARG A 31 16.09 -15.16 -3.25
CA ARG A 31 14.65 -15.11 -3.04
C ARG A 31 14.29 -14.32 -1.78
N LEU A 32 14.99 -14.54 -0.67
CA LEU A 32 14.78 -13.79 0.57
C LEU A 32 15.09 -12.30 0.39
N ARG A 33 16.18 -11.97 -0.32
CA ARG A 33 16.52 -10.58 -0.65
C ARG A 33 15.40 -9.91 -1.45
N GLU A 34 14.92 -10.56 -2.51
CA GLU A 34 13.85 -10.00 -3.35
C GLU A 34 12.52 -9.90 -2.58
N LEU A 35 12.23 -10.85 -1.68
CA LEU A 35 11.09 -10.78 -0.76
C LEU A 35 11.16 -9.53 0.11
N ILE A 36 12.30 -9.30 0.80
CA ILE A 36 12.47 -8.13 1.68
C ILE A 36 12.45 -6.82 0.86
N ARG A 37 13.09 -6.81 -0.32
CA ARG A 37 13.07 -5.65 -1.23
C ARG A 37 11.67 -5.36 -1.78
N SER A 38 10.77 -6.34 -1.77
CA SER A 38 9.39 -6.13 -2.21
C SER A 38 8.57 -5.35 -1.17
N TRP A 39 8.94 -5.36 0.11
CA TRP A 39 8.16 -4.75 1.19
C TRP A 39 7.88 -3.26 0.96
N ARG A 40 6.66 -2.82 1.24
CA ARG A 40 6.24 -1.43 1.07
C ARG A 40 5.66 -0.87 2.35
N PHE A 41 6.00 0.38 2.60
CA PHE A 41 5.58 1.15 3.77
C PHE A 41 5.05 2.49 3.25
N TYR A 42 3.76 2.72 3.42
CA TYR A 42 3.14 4.00 3.13
C TYR A 42 2.73 4.66 4.44
N ASP A 43 3.42 5.75 4.76
CA ASP A 43 3.19 6.51 5.99
C ASP A 43 2.28 7.71 5.72
N HIS A 44 2.76 8.65 4.91
CA HIS A 44 1.99 9.82 4.54
C HIS A 44 2.14 10.12 3.05
N VAL A 45 1.03 10.03 2.31
CA VAL A 45 0.98 10.48 0.92
C VAL A 45 0.37 11.87 0.86
N ARG A 46 1.20 12.82 0.42
CA ARG A 46 0.84 14.24 0.36
C ARG A 46 -0.29 14.47 -0.65
N THR A 47 -1.24 15.32 -0.27
CA THR A 47 -2.33 15.78 -1.14
C THR A 47 -2.51 17.29 -1.14
N ASP A 48 -1.65 18.03 -0.44
CA ASP A 48 -1.67 19.48 -0.44
C ASP A 48 -1.49 20.07 -1.85
N ALA A 49 -1.68 21.38 -2.01
CA ALA A 49 -1.58 22.04 -3.32
C ALA A 49 -0.25 21.79 -4.05
N GLY A 50 0.84 21.53 -3.32
CA GLY A 50 2.16 21.21 -3.88
C GLY A 50 2.46 19.71 -3.96
N ALA A 51 1.49 18.83 -3.72
CA ALA A 51 1.68 17.39 -3.78
C ALA A 51 2.16 16.94 -5.18
N PRO A 52 3.17 16.06 -5.28
CA PRO A 52 3.69 15.59 -6.58
C PRO A 52 2.62 14.97 -7.49
N ALA A 53 1.63 14.31 -6.90
CA ALA A 53 0.49 13.71 -7.61
C ALA A 53 -0.44 14.72 -8.29
N ARG A 54 -0.35 16.02 -7.95
CA ARG A 54 -1.17 17.10 -8.53
C ARG A 54 -0.62 17.66 -9.85
N ALA A 55 0.54 17.20 -10.30
CA ALA A 55 1.20 17.68 -11.51
C ALA A 55 1.27 16.60 -12.58
N ALA A 56 1.33 17.02 -13.85
CA ALA A 56 1.69 16.14 -14.95
C ALA A 56 3.16 15.69 -14.79
N ARG A 57 3.43 14.38 -14.91
CA ARG A 57 4.75 13.76 -14.65
C ARG A 57 5.14 12.86 -15.81
N ILE A 58 6.43 12.54 -15.94
CA ILE A 58 6.88 11.68 -17.05
C ILE A 58 6.16 10.33 -16.94
N GLY A 59 5.55 9.90 -18.04
CA GLY A 59 4.92 8.59 -18.13
C GLY A 59 5.97 7.49 -18.14
N THR A 60 5.93 6.63 -17.15
CA THR A 60 6.79 5.45 -17.04
C THR A 60 5.96 4.22 -16.76
N ARG A 61 6.52 3.04 -17.03
CA ARG A 61 5.94 1.79 -16.56
C ARG A 61 6.15 1.70 -15.05
N THR A 62 5.11 1.99 -14.27
CA THR A 62 5.17 2.12 -12.81
C THR A 62 4.35 1.00 -12.18
N PRO A 63 4.93 -0.20 -11.98
CA PRO A 63 4.20 -1.31 -11.38
C PRO A 63 3.96 -1.08 -9.88
N VAL A 64 4.74 -0.22 -9.22
CA VAL A 64 4.61 0.09 -7.78
C VAL A 64 4.66 1.60 -7.62
N LEU A 65 3.66 2.16 -6.92
CA LEU A 65 3.59 3.59 -6.62
C LEU A 65 4.78 4.04 -5.76
N SER A 66 5.33 5.21 -6.05
CA SER A 66 6.37 5.82 -5.23
C SER A 66 5.79 6.36 -3.91
N ALA A 67 6.62 6.42 -2.87
CA ALA A 67 6.20 6.87 -1.54
C ALA A 67 5.69 8.33 -1.51
N ASP A 68 6.13 9.18 -2.45
CA ASP A 68 5.67 10.56 -2.59
C ASP A 68 4.41 10.73 -3.46
N GLY A 69 3.92 9.63 -4.06
CA GLY A 69 2.76 9.60 -4.95
C GLY A 69 2.96 10.31 -6.30
N GLY A 70 4.18 10.76 -6.61
CA GLY A 70 4.46 11.58 -7.79
C GLY A 70 4.35 10.85 -9.13
N ASP A 71 4.17 9.54 -9.11
CA ASP A 71 3.98 8.69 -10.27
C ASP A 71 2.56 8.10 -10.33
N LEU A 72 1.58 8.70 -9.61
CA LEU A 72 0.19 8.25 -9.59
C LEU A 72 -0.41 8.00 -10.98
N ALA A 73 -0.28 8.96 -11.90
CA ALA A 73 -0.83 8.82 -13.26
C ALA A 73 -0.18 7.64 -14.00
N ALA A 74 1.12 7.44 -13.83
CA ALA A 74 1.86 6.33 -14.43
C ALA A 74 1.50 4.98 -13.78
N ALA A 75 1.28 4.95 -12.47
CA ALA A 75 0.85 3.75 -11.75
C ALA A 75 -0.56 3.31 -12.19
N LEU A 76 -1.51 4.25 -12.26
CA LEU A 76 -2.86 3.96 -12.75
C LEU A 76 -2.86 3.51 -14.21
N GLN A 77 -2.07 4.16 -15.07
CA GLN A 77 -1.92 3.72 -16.46
C GLN A 77 -1.33 2.30 -16.54
N THR A 78 -0.37 1.97 -15.68
CA THR A 78 0.22 0.63 -15.63
C THR A 78 -0.80 -0.41 -15.19
N ILE A 79 -1.70 -0.08 -14.26
CA ILE A 79 -2.82 -0.95 -13.86
C ILE A 79 -3.78 -1.17 -15.03
N LEU A 80 -4.15 -0.11 -15.76
CA LEU A 80 -5.01 -0.21 -16.93
C LEU A 80 -4.42 -1.08 -18.05
N GLU A 81 -3.09 -1.10 -18.18
CA GLU A 81 -2.42 -1.82 -19.28
C GLU A 81 -2.11 -3.29 -18.98
N ILE A 82 -1.75 -3.63 -17.72
CA ILE A 82 -1.33 -5.00 -17.35
C ILE A 82 -1.79 -5.46 -15.97
N GLY A 83 -2.46 -4.60 -15.21
CA GLY A 83 -3.06 -4.96 -13.95
C GLY A 83 -4.49 -5.44 -14.12
N ASP A 84 -5.28 -5.18 -13.09
CA ASP A 84 -6.71 -5.46 -13.05
C ASP A 84 -7.48 -4.14 -13.29
N ASP A 85 -7.77 -3.86 -14.57
CA ASP A 85 -8.50 -2.65 -14.99
C ASP A 85 -9.95 -2.67 -14.50
N ALA A 86 -10.56 -3.86 -14.41
CA ALA A 86 -11.90 -4.05 -13.87
C ALA A 86 -11.96 -3.71 -12.38
N ALA A 87 -10.98 -4.17 -11.58
CA ALA A 87 -10.91 -3.83 -10.16
C ALA A 87 -10.67 -2.32 -9.94
N LEU A 88 -9.91 -1.67 -10.83
CA LEU A 88 -9.72 -0.21 -10.79
C LEU A 88 -11.05 0.53 -11.06
N ASP A 89 -11.78 0.14 -12.10
CA ASP A 89 -13.09 0.72 -12.44
C ASP A 89 -14.11 0.46 -11.31
N GLU A 90 -14.10 -0.72 -10.69
CA GLU A 90 -14.94 -1.07 -9.53
C GLU A 90 -14.61 -0.19 -8.32
N ALA A 91 -13.33 -0.05 -7.96
CA ALA A 91 -12.90 0.77 -6.83
C ALA A 91 -13.28 2.25 -7.00
N VAL A 92 -13.08 2.81 -8.20
CA VAL A 92 -13.49 4.19 -8.50
C VAL A 92 -15.02 4.34 -8.44
N THR A 93 -15.76 3.33 -8.89
CA THR A 93 -17.23 3.34 -8.85
C THR A 93 -17.77 3.22 -7.42
N ASP A 94 -17.16 2.39 -6.57
CA ASP A 94 -17.53 2.20 -5.16
C ASP A 94 -17.33 3.49 -4.36
N ALA A 95 -16.19 4.15 -4.56
CA ALA A 95 -15.88 5.41 -3.89
C ALA A 95 -16.62 6.64 -4.47
N PHE A 96 -16.78 6.69 -5.80
CA PHE A 96 -17.30 7.87 -6.49
C PHE A 96 -18.33 7.46 -7.57
N PRO A 97 -19.57 7.09 -7.18
CA PRO A 97 -20.57 6.58 -8.11
C PRO A 97 -20.77 7.44 -9.36
N GLY A 98 -20.66 6.82 -10.54
CA GLY A 98 -20.77 7.51 -11.83
C GLY A 98 -19.53 8.31 -12.24
N SER A 99 -18.41 8.15 -11.52
CA SER A 99 -17.11 8.70 -11.91
C SER A 99 -16.28 7.69 -12.69
N ARG A 100 -15.33 8.20 -13.48
CA ARG A 100 -14.30 7.41 -14.16
C ARG A 100 -12.99 8.16 -14.12
N VAL A 101 -11.91 7.45 -13.84
CA VAL A 101 -10.55 7.96 -13.95
C VAL A 101 -9.98 7.58 -15.30
N ARG A 102 -9.24 8.52 -15.90
CA ARG A 102 -8.44 8.28 -17.11
C ARG A 102 -7.08 8.93 -16.92
N VAL A 103 -6.10 8.44 -17.67
CA VAL A 103 -4.79 9.06 -17.78
C VAL A 103 -4.68 9.71 -19.15
N CYS A 104 -4.27 10.97 -19.18
CA CYS A 104 -4.01 11.71 -20.40
C CYS A 104 -2.52 11.81 -20.63
N ASP A 105 -2.09 11.51 -21.87
CA ASP A 105 -0.72 11.69 -22.34
C ASP A 105 -0.63 12.98 -23.17
N SER A 106 0.23 13.90 -22.71
CA SER A 106 0.64 15.07 -23.46
C SER A 106 2.16 15.10 -23.60
N GLY A 107 2.65 14.54 -24.71
CA GLY A 107 4.08 14.54 -25.04
C GLY A 107 4.94 13.70 -24.09
N GLY A 108 4.43 12.53 -23.66
CA GLY A 108 5.10 11.65 -22.70
C GLY A 108 4.94 12.08 -21.25
N ARG A 109 4.09 13.07 -20.98
CA ARG A 109 3.72 13.48 -19.62
C ARG A 109 2.31 13.02 -19.34
N PHE A 110 2.17 12.23 -18.29
CA PHE A 110 0.91 11.70 -17.82
C PHE A 110 0.31 12.57 -16.73
N GLU A 111 -0.99 12.80 -16.84
CA GLU A 111 -1.83 13.41 -15.80
C GLU A 111 -3.12 12.58 -15.64
N ILE A 112 -3.67 12.56 -14.43
CA ILE A 112 -4.97 11.94 -14.21
C ILE A 112 -6.10 12.93 -14.54
N GLN A 113 -7.20 12.42 -15.06
CA GLN A 113 -8.43 13.16 -15.23
C GLN A 113 -9.60 12.37 -14.65
N LEU A 114 -10.40 13.02 -13.80
CA LEU A 114 -11.62 12.45 -13.24
C LEU A 114 -12.84 13.02 -13.97
N THR A 115 -13.61 12.16 -14.61
CA THR A 115 -14.93 12.53 -15.15
C THR A 115 -15.99 12.08 -14.16
N GLN A 116 -16.97 12.94 -13.87
CA GLN A 116 -18.09 12.63 -12.99
C GLN A 116 -19.41 13.07 -13.64
N ARG A 117 -20.48 12.29 -13.42
CA ARG A 117 -21.83 12.69 -13.85
C ARG A 117 -22.19 14.07 -13.29
N GLY A 118 -22.70 14.94 -14.17
CA GLY A 118 -23.06 16.32 -13.83
C GLY A 118 -21.98 17.36 -14.14
N LEU A 119 -20.71 16.95 -14.32
CA LEU A 119 -19.66 17.84 -14.79
C LEU A 119 -19.61 17.88 -16.32
N LYS A 120 -19.44 19.09 -16.87
CA LYS A 120 -19.37 19.31 -18.33
C LYS A 120 -18.00 18.98 -18.93
N ARG A 121 -16.98 18.81 -18.09
CA ARG A 121 -15.61 18.46 -18.48
C ARG A 121 -14.95 17.60 -17.40
N PRO A 122 -13.88 16.86 -17.73
CA PRO A 122 -13.04 16.21 -16.74
C PRO A 122 -12.36 17.23 -15.81
N LEU A 123 -12.13 16.81 -14.58
CA LEU A 123 -11.34 17.52 -13.59
C LEU A 123 -9.89 17.06 -13.67
N GLY A 124 -8.97 18.03 -13.73
CA GLY A 124 -7.55 17.78 -13.62
C GLY A 124 -7.13 17.50 -12.17
N PRO A 125 -5.88 17.07 -11.95
CA PRO A 125 -5.40 16.65 -10.65
C PRO A 125 -5.31 17.80 -9.63
N ALA A 126 -5.12 19.04 -10.10
CA ALA A 126 -5.15 20.24 -9.26
C ALA A 126 -6.55 20.59 -8.71
N GLU A 127 -7.62 20.07 -9.34
CA GLU A 127 -9.01 20.38 -8.99
C GLU A 127 -9.64 19.32 -8.07
N LEU A 128 -8.95 18.19 -7.88
CA LEU A 128 -9.43 17.12 -7.00
C LEU A 128 -9.36 17.54 -5.54
N SER A 129 -10.39 17.17 -4.77
CA SER A 129 -10.33 17.26 -3.31
C SER A 129 -9.19 16.40 -2.77
N ASP A 130 -8.65 16.76 -1.60
CA ASP A 130 -7.61 15.98 -0.93
C ASP A 130 -8.03 14.53 -0.71
N GLY A 131 -9.27 14.31 -0.29
CA GLY A 131 -9.83 12.97 -0.09
C GLY A 131 -9.92 12.16 -1.39
N THR A 132 -10.31 12.80 -2.49
CA THR A 132 -10.36 12.15 -3.81
C THR A 132 -8.97 11.74 -4.28
N LEU A 133 -8.00 12.66 -4.22
CA LEU A 133 -6.63 12.38 -4.63
C LEU A 133 -6.01 11.27 -3.77
N ARG A 134 -6.25 11.31 -2.45
CA ARG A 134 -5.75 10.28 -1.53
C ARG A 134 -6.35 8.92 -1.80
N TYR A 135 -7.66 8.84 -2.06
CA TYR A 135 -8.29 7.58 -2.42
C TYR A 135 -7.66 6.99 -3.68
N LEU A 136 -7.44 7.79 -4.72
CA LEU A 136 -6.78 7.34 -5.95
C LEU A 136 -5.33 6.88 -5.73
N LEU A 137 -4.59 7.53 -4.83
CA LEU A 137 -3.27 7.07 -4.40
C LEU A 137 -3.35 5.69 -3.74
N TRP A 138 -4.32 5.46 -2.86
CA TRP A 138 -4.55 4.14 -2.27
C TRP A 138 -4.99 3.10 -3.30
N THR A 139 -5.85 3.46 -4.24
CA THR A 139 -6.23 2.58 -5.34
C THR A 139 -5.00 2.14 -6.15
N ALA A 140 -4.12 3.08 -6.51
CA ALA A 140 -2.88 2.76 -7.24
C ALA A 140 -1.90 1.90 -6.43
N ALA A 141 -1.78 2.17 -5.13
CA ALA A 141 -0.89 1.42 -4.24
C ALA A 141 -1.40 -0.02 -3.97
N LEU A 142 -2.71 -0.20 -3.81
CA LEU A 142 -3.35 -1.46 -3.41
C LEU A 142 -3.68 -2.37 -4.60
N LEU A 143 -3.95 -1.81 -5.78
CA LEU A 143 -4.17 -2.56 -7.02
C LEU A 143 -2.90 -2.70 -7.87
N THR A 144 -1.73 -2.53 -7.24
CA THR A 144 -0.42 -2.67 -7.89
C THR A 144 -0.32 -3.99 -8.68
N PRO A 145 0.11 -3.97 -9.95
CA PRO A 145 0.35 -5.19 -10.72
C PRO A 145 1.54 -6.02 -10.21
N ARG A 146 2.29 -5.51 -9.22
CA ARG A 146 3.41 -6.17 -8.57
C ARG A 146 3.24 -6.12 -7.05
N PRO A 147 2.28 -6.87 -6.49
CA PRO A 147 1.97 -6.84 -5.07
C PRO A 147 3.21 -7.19 -4.23
N PRO A 148 3.49 -6.44 -3.16
CA PRO A 148 4.58 -6.74 -2.26
C PRO A 148 4.22 -7.93 -1.35
N GLU A 149 5.22 -8.62 -0.81
CA GLU A 149 4.96 -9.69 0.17
C GLU A 149 4.44 -9.12 1.51
N LEU A 150 4.85 -7.90 1.85
CA LEU A 150 4.37 -7.12 2.99
C LEU A 150 4.04 -5.69 2.58
N LEU A 151 2.85 -5.23 2.96
CA LEU A 151 2.37 -3.86 2.80
C LEU A 151 1.98 -3.29 4.16
N VAL A 152 2.58 -2.18 4.55
CA VAL A 152 2.22 -1.46 5.78
C VAL A 152 1.60 -0.11 5.42
N LEU A 153 0.39 0.13 5.92
CA LEU A 153 -0.36 1.38 5.76
C LEU A 153 -0.48 2.06 7.12
N ASN A 154 0.05 3.28 7.24
CA ASN A 154 -0.12 4.10 8.44
C ASN A 154 -1.20 5.14 8.21
N GLU A 155 -2.21 5.15 9.09
CA GLU A 155 -3.35 6.07 9.09
C GLU A 155 -3.93 6.36 7.70
N PRO A 156 -4.26 5.32 6.88
CA PRO A 156 -4.71 5.53 5.51
C PRO A 156 -6.03 6.31 5.42
N GLU A 157 -6.81 6.38 6.51
CA GLU A 157 -8.01 7.19 6.66
C GLU A 157 -7.77 8.71 6.71
N THR A 158 -6.54 9.16 6.93
CA THR A 158 -6.25 10.57 7.22
C THR A 158 -6.79 11.47 6.11
N SER A 159 -7.58 12.48 6.47
CA SER A 159 -8.30 13.40 5.57
C SER A 159 -9.14 12.75 4.44
N LEU A 160 -9.50 11.47 4.56
CA LEU A 160 -10.56 10.87 3.75
C LEU A 160 -11.94 11.26 4.29
N HIS A 161 -12.91 11.39 3.39
CA HIS A 161 -14.30 11.52 3.78
C HIS A 161 -14.79 10.21 4.42
N PRO A 162 -15.63 10.24 5.47
CA PRO A 162 -16.11 9.01 6.14
C PRO A 162 -16.76 7.99 5.19
N GLU A 163 -17.44 8.45 4.13
CA GLU A 163 -18.05 7.58 3.11
C GLU A 163 -17.01 6.77 2.30
N LEU A 164 -15.73 7.16 2.32
CA LEU A 164 -14.66 6.46 1.63
C LEU A 164 -14.01 5.36 2.48
N LEU A 165 -14.38 5.22 3.76
CA LEU A 165 -13.78 4.23 4.66
C LEU A 165 -14.19 2.80 4.30
N ASP A 166 -15.46 2.56 3.95
CA ASP A 166 -15.91 1.24 3.48
C ASP A 166 -15.25 0.87 2.12
N PRO A 167 -15.23 1.75 1.10
CA PRO A 167 -14.48 1.50 -0.14
C PRO A 167 -12.97 1.28 0.07
N LEU A 168 -12.35 2.01 1.01
CA LEU A 168 -10.95 1.78 1.36
C LEU A 168 -10.75 0.40 2.01
N ALA A 169 -11.65 -0.01 2.91
CA ALA A 169 -11.58 -1.33 3.52
C ALA A 169 -11.68 -2.45 2.48
N HIS A 170 -12.57 -2.32 1.50
CA HIS A 170 -12.66 -3.28 0.38
C HIS A 170 -11.35 -3.38 -0.41
N LEU A 171 -10.71 -2.25 -0.72
CA LEU A 171 -9.40 -2.25 -1.40
C LEU A 171 -8.31 -2.94 -0.58
N ILE A 172 -8.23 -2.63 0.72
CA ILE A 172 -7.26 -3.24 1.64
C ILE A 172 -7.45 -4.76 1.70
N LEU A 173 -8.69 -5.22 1.86
CA LEU A 173 -9.02 -6.64 1.93
C LEU A 173 -8.76 -7.36 0.60
N ALA A 174 -8.97 -6.68 -0.53
CA ALA A 174 -8.63 -7.21 -1.86
C ALA A 174 -7.12 -7.40 -2.02
N ALA A 175 -6.31 -6.41 -1.62
CA ALA A 175 -4.85 -6.50 -1.64
C ALA A 175 -4.32 -7.58 -0.68
N ALA A 176 -4.98 -7.77 0.46
CA ALA A 176 -4.62 -8.78 1.46
C ALA A 176 -4.75 -10.24 0.98
N ARG A 177 -5.39 -10.47 -0.17
CA ARG A 177 -5.41 -11.80 -0.81
C ARG A 177 -4.06 -12.21 -1.40
N THR A 178 -3.19 -11.25 -1.71
CA THR A 178 -1.89 -11.50 -2.36
C THR A 178 -0.70 -10.94 -1.58
N SER A 179 -0.96 -10.17 -0.52
CA SER A 179 0.04 -9.52 0.31
C SER A 179 -0.33 -9.66 1.77
N GLN A 180 0.66 -9.78 2.66
CA GLN A 180 0.40 -9.51 4.07
C GLN A 180 0.20 -8.00 4.23
N VAL A 181 -0.95 -7.57 4.74
CA VAL A 181 -1.25 -6.14 4.94
C VAL A 181 -1.36 -5.82 6.43
N VAL A 182 -0.58 -4.84 6.88
CA VAL A 182 -0.63 -4.30 8.24
C VAL A 182 -1.19 -2.88 8.15
N VAL A 183 -2.33 -2.65 8.79
CA VAL A 183 -2.96 -1.33 8.86
C VAL A 183 -2.84 -0.80 10.27
N VAL A 184 -2.25 0.38 10.41
CA VAL A 184 -2.24 1.15 11.65
C VAL A 184 -3.27 2.25 11.48
N THR A 185 -4.29 2.28 12.34
CA THR A 185 -5.43 3.18 12.20
C THR A 185 -5.92 3.62 13.58
N HIS A 186 -6.35 4.88 13.68
CA HIS A 186 -7.09 5.38 14.84
C HIS A 186 -8.61 5.47 14.54
N ALA A 187 -9.01 5.32 13.28
CA ALA A 187 -10.40 5.27 12.86
C ALA A 187 -11.05 3.93 13.16
N ARG A 188 -11.76 3.87 14.30
CA ARG A 188 -12.67 2.76 14.63
C ARG A 188 -13.62 2.37 13.47
N PRO A 189 -14.21 3.31 12.71
CA PRO A 189 -15.06 2.94 11.57
C PRO A 189 -14.32 2.14 10.49
N LEU A 190 -13.04 2.45 10.21
CA LEU A 190 -12.22 1.70 9.25
C LEU A 190 -11.91 0.29 9.76
N ALA A 191 -11.50 0.17 11.03
CA ALA A 191 -11.24 -1.15 11.64
C ALA A 191 -12.49 -2.05 11.59
N GLN A 192 -13.66 -1.51 11.93
CA GLN A 192 -14.92 -2.24 11.83
C GLN A 192 -15.30 -2.59 10.38
N ALA A 193 -15.00 -1.71 9.41
CA ALA A 193 -15.24 -2.00 8.00
C ALA A 193 -14.38 -3.18 7.51
N LEU A 194 -13.11 -3.24 7.93
CA LEU A 194 -12.21 -4.38 7.65
C LEU A 194 -12.76 -5.69 8.24
N GLU A 195 -13.17 -5.68 9.51
CA GLU A 195 -13.75 -6.86 10.17
C GLU A 195 -15.03 -7.34 9.49
N ARG A 196 -15.95 -6.42 9.14
CA ARG A 196 -17.19 -6.76 8.41
C ARG A 196 -16.89 -7.34 7.03
N GLY A 197 -15.94 -6.77 6.30
CA GLY A 197 -15.60 -7.16 4.93
C GLY A 197 -14.79 -8.46 4.82
N ALA A 198 -14.10 -8.87 5.89
CA ALA A 198 -13.19 -10.03 5.93
C ALA A 198 -13.79 -11.30 5.29
N SER A 199 -15.03 -11.64 5.69
CA SER A 199 -15.74 -12.83 5.20
C SER A 199 -16.01 -12.78 3.68
N ARG A 200 -16.39 -11.61 3.15
CA ARG A 200 -16.67 -11.41 1.71
C ARG A 200 -15.40 -11.59 0.88
N HIS A 201 -14.26 -11.12 1.39
CA HIS A 201 -12.97 -11.17 0.68
C HIS A 201 -12.19 -12.46 0.93
N ARG A 202 -12.67 -13.34 1.83
CA ARG A 202 -12.00 -14.57 2.27
C ARG A 202 -10.60 -14.30 2.81
N THR A 203 -10.51 -13.23 3.61
CA THR A 203 -9.26 -12.78 4.24
C THR A 203 -9.45 -12.85 5.75
N ASP A 204 -8.44 -13.34 6.46
CA ASP A 204 -8.41 -13.29 7.91
C ASP A 204 -8.00 -11.88 8.37
N VAL A 205 -8.75 -11.31 9.29
CA VAL A 205 -8.44 -10.02 9.93
C VAL A 205 -8.16 -10.26 11.39
N ASN A 206 -6.95 -9.90 11.82
CA ASN A 206 -6.55 -9.90 13.22
C ASN A 206 -6.43 -8.47 13.70
N SER A 207 -7.23 -8.09 14.70
CA SER A 207 -7.21 -6.75 15.29
C SER A 207 -6.44 -6.76 16.61
N ILE A 208 -5.55 -5.78 16.77
CA ILE A 208 -4.78 -5.53 18.00
C ILE A 208 -5.13 -4.11 18.44
N GLU A 209 -5.94 -3.99 19.49
CA GLU A 209 -6.27 -2.68 20.07
C GLU A 209 -5.16 -2.24 21.02
N LEU A 210 -4.64 -1.05 20.78
CA LEU A 210 -3.66 -0.39 21.65
C LEU A 210 -4.36 0.63 22.53
N VAL A 211 -4.18 0.52 23.84
CA VAL A 211 -4.77 1.44 24.83
C VAL A 211 -3.66 2.16 25.61
N LYS A 212 -3.97 3.36 26.10
CA LYS A 212 -3.04 4.15 26.90
C LYS A 212 -3.49 4.14 28.36
N GLU A 213 -2.70 3.48 29.20
CA GLU A 213 -2.96 3.36 30.63
C GLU A 213 -1.81 3.99 31.42
N SER A 214 -2.12 4.97 32.26
CA SER A 214 -1.12 5.64 33.12
C SER A 214 0.12 6.14 32.36
N GLY A 215 -0.06 6.57 31.10
CA GLY A 215 1.02 7.07 30.25
C GLY A 215 1.80 6.01 29.46
N ARG A 216 1.51 4.72 29.65
CA ARG A 216 2.10 3.60 28.90
C ARG A 216 1.12 3.07 27.85
N THR A 217 1.61 2.71 26.67
CA THR A 217 0.83 1.98 25.66
C THR A 217 0.85 0.50 26.01
N THR A 218 -0.33 -0.11 26.14
CA THR A 218 -0.54 -1.54 26.37
C THR A 218 -1.44 -2.11 25.28
N VAL A 219 -1.40 -3.44 25.10
CA VAL A 219 -2.32 -4.14 24.20
C VAL A 219 -3.54 -4.53 25.01
N ALA A 220 -4.73 -4.14 24.56
CA ALA A 220 -5.98 -4.50 25.24
C ALA A 220 -6.17 -6.03 25.29
N GLY A 221 -6.64 -6.54 26.42
CA GLY A 221 -6.85 -7.98 26.64
C GLY A 221 -5.55 -8.76 26.88
N ARG A 222 -4.42 -8.09 27.13
CA ARG A 222 -3.13 -8.70 27.48
C ARG A 222 -2.57 -8.12 28.78
N GLU A 223 -3.43 -7.94 29.78
CA GLU A 223 -3.05 -7.37 31.07
C GLU A 223 -2.33 -8.37 31.99
N GLY A 224 -2.39 -9.68 31.68
CA GLY A 224 -1.78 -10.75 32.47
C GLY A 224 -0.31 -11.07 32.10
N LEU A 225 0.49 -11.46 33.09
CA LEU A 225 1.90 -11.89 32.95
C LEU A 225 2.11 -13.09 31.99
N LEU A 226 1.05 -13.86 31.71
CA LEU A 226 1.09 -15.03 30.82
C LEU A 226 0.58 -14.71 29.40
N ASP A 227 0.07 -13.49 29.19
CA ASP A 227 -0.50 -13.04 27.90
C ASP A 227 0.51 -12.21 27.09
N GLU A 228 1.71 -11.97 27.64
CA GLU A 228 2.83 -11.34 26.94
C GLU A 228 3.54 -12.36 26.02
N PRO A 229 3.88 -11.98 24.77
CA PRO A 229 4.67 -12.85 23.91
C PRO A 229 6.04 -13.13 24.54
N LEU A 230 6.54 -14.37 24.42
CA LEU A 230 7.86 -14.83 24.87
C LEU A 230 9.04 -14.18 24.11
N TRP A 231 8.87 -12.97 23.58
CA TRP A 231 9.90 -12.26 22.83
C TRP A 231 10.86 -11.56 23.79
N TYR A 232 12.07 -12.12 23.90
CA TYR A 232 13.17 -11.53 24.64
C TYR A 232 14.11 -10.83 23.65
N TRP A 233 14.23 -9.50 23.74
CA TRP A 233 15.30 -8.80 23.03
C TRP A 233 16.65 -9.21 23.64
N PRO A 234 17.60 -9.73 22.85
CA PRO A 234 18.92 -10.04 23.38
C PRO A 234 19.56 -8.78 23.94
N LYS A 235 20.20 -8.90 25.12
CA LYS A 235 21.00 -7.80 25.65
C LYS A 235 22.15 -7.53 24.68
N ARG A 236 22.29 -6.26 24.28
CA ARG A 236 23.40 -5.77 23.46
C ARG A 236 24.75 -6.12 24.06
#